data_AF-A0A5R2N1W6-F1
#
_entry.id   AF-A0A5R2N1W6-F1
#
_cell.length_a   1.000
_cell.length_b   1.000
_cell.length_c   1.000
_cell.angle_alpha   90.00
_cell.angle_beta   90.00
_cell.angle_gamma   90.00
#
_symmetry.space_group_name_H-M   'P 1'
#
loop_
_entity.id
_entity.type
_entity.pdbx_description
1 polymer ?
#
loop_
_entity_poly.entity_id
_entity_poly.type
_entity_poly.pdbx_seq_one_letter_code
_entity_poly.pdbx_strand_id
1 'polypeptide(L)' 'MFSVKVLASAAIALAITAASASAQVVVSSKIDTEGGVLGNIIQLVLNANNIKTTDRIQLGGTPVVRK' A
#
# COMPACT_ATOMS: atom_id res chain seq x y z
N MET A 1 -23.89 22.76 27.00
CA MET A 1 -22.44 22.64 27.28
C MET A 1 -22.09 21.17 27.32
N PHE A 2 -21.29 20.67 26.38
CA PHE A 2 -20.84 19.28 26.43
C PHE A 2 -19.80 19.12 27.55
N SER A 3 -19.93 18.07 28.37
CA SER A 3 -19.01 17.79 29.47
C SER A 3 -17.62 17.38 28.94
N VAL A 4 -16.55 17.74 29.66
CA VAL A 4 -15.15 17.38 29.30
C VAL A 4 -14.98 15.88 29.02
N LYS A 5 -15.70 15.02 29.76
CA LYS A 5 -15.67 13.56 29.55
C LYS A 5 -16.21 13.14 28.17
N VAL A 6 -17.22 13.85 27.66
CA VAL A 6 -17.84 13.59 26.34
C VAL A 6 -16.90 14.05 25.22
N LEU A 7 -16.23 15.20 25.39
CA LEU A 7 -15.21 15.64 24.43
C LEU A 7 -14.02 14.68 24.39
N ALA A 8 -13.55 14.20 25.54
CA ALA A 8 -12.44 13.26 25.61
C ALA A 8 -12.76 11.92 24.92
N SER A 9 -13.96 11.37 25.13
CA SER A 9 -14.38 10.13 24.47
C SER A 9 -14.55 10.31 22.96
N ALA A 10 -15.05 11.46 22.52
CA ALA A 10 -15.20 11.76 21.10
C ALA A 10 -13.84 11.90 20.39
N ALA A 11 -12.86 12.54 21.04
CA ALA A 11 -11.51 12.67 20.50
C ALA A 11 -10.81 11.30 20.34
N ILE A 12 -10.98 10.40 21.30
CA ILE A 12 -10.44 9.03 21.22
C ILE A 12 -11.11 8.25 20.09
N ALA A 13 -12.44 8.34 19.96
CA ALA A 13 -13.16 7.69 18.87
C ALA A 13 -12.68 8.19 17.49
N LEU A 14 -12.42 9.49 17.36
CA LEU A 14 -11.90 10.09 16.12
C LEU A 14 -10.46 9.66 15.82
N ALA A 15 -9.63 9.47 16.84
CA ALA A 15 -8.26 8.99 16.67
C ALA A 15 -8.22 7.52 16.19
N ILE A 16 -9.17 6.69 16.65
CA ILE A 16 -9.28 5.29 16.21
C ILE A 16 -9.74 5.20 14.75
N THR A 17 -10.65 6.08 14.31
CA THR A 17 -11.11 6.10 12.91
C THR A 17 -10.10 6.73 11.95
N ALA A 18 -9.11 7.47 12.45
CA ALA A 18 -8.03 8.05 11.65
C ALA A 18 -6.96 7.02 11.22
N ALA A 19 -7.03 5.77 11.68
CA ALA A 19 -6.17 4.69 11.21
C ALA A 19 -6.40 4.46 9.71
N SER A 20 -5.49 4.97 8.89
CA SER A 20 -5.52 4.81 7.43
C SER A 20 -5.18 3.36 7.09
N ALA A 21 -6.03 2.70 6.31
CA ALA A 21 -5.71 1.39 5.77
C ALA A 21 -4.55 1.52 4.76
N SER A 22 -3.32 1.25 5.21
CA SER A 22 -2.15 1.19 4.34
C SER A 22 -2.17 -0.14 3.58
N ALA A 23 -2.77 -0.15 2.39
CA ALA A 23 -2.64 -1.29 1.49
C ALA A 23 -1.18 -1.37 1.02
N GLN A 24 -0.44 -2.38 1.48
CA GLN A 24 0.93 -2.62 1.03
C GLN A 24 0.93 -2.99 -0.45
N VAL A 25 1.50 -2.12 -1.30
CA VAL A 25 1.63 -2.37 -2.73
C VAL A 25 2.93 -3.13 -2.99
N VAL A 26 2.85 -4.24 -3.72
CA VAL A 26 4.03 -5.00 -4.18
C VAL A 26 4.05 -4.95 -5.70
N VAL A 27 5.18 -4.50 -6.27
CA VAL A 27 5.40 -4.50 -7.72
C VAL A 27 6.34 -5.66 -8.03
N SER A 28 5.83 -6.66 -8.75
CA SER A 28 6.58 -7.89 -9.07
C SER A 28 6.55 -8.20 -10.56
N SER A 29 7.62 -8.79 -11.05
CA SER A 29 7.65 -9.44 -12.37
C SER A 29 8.38 -10.75 -12.28
N LYS A 30 7.97 -11.69 -13.13
CA LYS A 30 8.79 -12.87 -13.41
C LYS A 30 10.09 -12.42 -14.11
N ILE A 31 10.99 -13.36 -14.34
CA ILE A 31 12.25 -13.17 -15.10
C ILE A 31 12.03 -12.83 -16.60
N ASP A 32 10.81 -12.41 -16.98
CA ASP A 32 10.46 -11.96 -18.32
C ASP A 32 11.05 -10.56 -18.55
N THR A 33 11.66 -10.35 -19.71
CA THR A 33 12.33 -9.09 -20.04
C THR A 33 11.35 -7.92 -20.14
N GLU A 34 10.19 -8.15 -20.73
CA GLU A 34 9.12 -7.18 -20.91
C GLU A 34 8.45 -6.88 -19.56
N GLY A 35 8.23 -7.93 -18.76
CA GLY A 35 7.69 -7.81 -17.41
C GLY A 35 8.61 -6.98 -16.50
N GLY A 36 9.93 -7.14 -16.63
CA GLY A 36 10.92 -6.34 -15.90
C GLY A 36 10.88 -4.87 -16.29
N VAL A 37 10.77 -4.56 -17.58
CA VAL A 37 10.65 -3.18 -18.07
C VAL A 37 9.35 -2.53 -17.57
N LEU A 38 8.21 -3.22 -17.73
CA LEU A 38 6.92 -2.70 -17.27
C LEU A 38 6.86 -2.55 -15.75
N GLY A 39 7.43 -3.49 -14.99
CA GLY A 39 7.54 -3.41 -13.53
C GLY A 39 8.26 -2.15 -13.08
N ASN A 40 9.38 -1.81 -13.73
CA ASN A 40 10.14 -0.59 -13.44
C ASN A 40 9.34 0.68 -13.77
N ILE A 41 8.60 0.69 -14.88
CA ILE A 41 7.73 1.82 -15.23
C ILE A 41 6.65 2.02 -14.16
N ILE A 42 5.98 0.95 -13.73
CA ILE A 42 4.97 1.01 -12.67
C ILE A 42 5.58 1.52 -11.36
N GLN A 43 6.76 1.02 -11.00
CA GLN A 43 7.48 1.45 -9.79
C GLN A 43 7.79 2.95 -9.81
N LEU A 44 8.22 3.49 -10.97
CA LEU A 44 8.48 4.91 -11.13
C LEU A 44 7.21 5.76 -11.00
N VAL A 45 6.09 5.32 -11.61
CA VAL A 45 4.80 6.02 -11.53
C VAL A 45 4.27 6.05 -10.09
N LEU A 46 4.34 4.93 -9.38
CA LEU A 46 3.89 4.85 -7.99
C LEU A 46 4.73 5.73 -7.07
N ASN A 47 6.06 5.73 -7.26
CA ASN A 47 6.97 6.62 -6.52
C ASN A 47 6.66 8.10 -6.79
N ALA A 48 6.39 8.48 -8.04
CA ALA A 48 6.03 9.84 -8.41
C ALA A 48 4.72 10.32 -7.74
N ASN A 49 3.83 9.39 -7.39
CA ASN A 49 2.58 9.68 -6.66
C ASN A 49 2.71 9.49 -5.15
N ASN A 50 3.93 9.37 -4.62
CA ASN A 50 4.22 9.13 -3.19
C ASN A 50 3.58 7.84 -2.63
N ILE A 51 3.35 6.84 -3.48
CA ILE A 51 2.84 5.53 -3.08
C ILE A 51 4.02 4.65 -2.71
N LYS A 52 4.07 4.18 -1.45
CA LYS A 52 5.10 3.24 -1.00
C LYS A 52 4.86 1.86 -1.61
N THR A 53 5.91 1.26 -2.16
CA THR A 53 5.86 -0.07 -2.75
C THR A 53 6.98 -0.96 -2.22
N THR A 54 6.81 -2.27 -2.38
CA THR A 54 7.89 -3.25 -2.27
C THR A 54 8.27 -3.73 -3.67
N ASP A 55 9.55 -3.59 -4.02
CA ASP A 55 10.09 -4.06 -5.29
C ASP A 55 10.39 -5.58 -5.22
N ARG A 56 9.82 -6.33 -6.17
CA ARG A 56 10.06 -7.76 -6.45
C ARG A 56 10.17 -8.00 -7.96
N ILE A 57 10.63 -7.00 -8.71
CA ILE A 57 10.84 -7.07 -10.16
C ILE A 57 11.95 -8.09 -10.46
N GLN A 58 11.73 -8.95 -11.45
CA GLN A 58 12.55 -10.10 -11.85
C GLN A 58 12.78 -11.19 -10.79
N LEU A 59 12.48 -10.90 -9.53
CA LEU A 59 12.56 -11.84 -8.41
C LEU A 59 11.19 -12.44 -8.04
N GLY A 60 10.11 -12.11 -8.78
CA GLY A 60 8.73 -12.38 -8.35
C GLY A 60 7.77 -12.99 -9.40
N GLY A 61 7.56 -14.32 -9.31
CA GLY A 61 6.39 -15.09 -9.79
C GLY A 61 6.69 -16.60 -9.69
N THR A 62 5.98 -17.47 -8.94
CA THR A 62 4.59 -18.03 -9.03
C THR A 62 4.00 -18.31 -7.61
N PRO A 63 2.66 -18.29 -7.34
CA PRO A 63 1.61 -18.93 -8.15
C PRO A 63 0.54 -17.96 -8.66
N VAL A 64 0.21 -18.12 -9.93
CA VAL A 64 -0.77 -17.32 -10.69
C VAL A 64 -2.20 -17.80 -10.39
N VAL A 65 -2.55 -17.97 -9.11
CA VAL A 65 -3.59 -18.88 -8.56
C VAL A 65 -3.27 -20.37 -8.82
N ARG A 66 -3.44 -21.28 -7.85
CA ARG A 66 -4.73 -21.68 -7.28
C ARG A 66 -4.70 -21.68 -5.75
N LYS A 67 -5.83 -21.28 -5.16
CA LYS A 67 -6.10 -21.25 -3.71
C LYS A 67 -5.59 -22.48 -2.98
#